data_AF-A0A7Y5XWY1-F1
#
_entry.id   AF-A0A7Y5XWY1-F1
#
_cell.length_a   1.000
_cell.length_b   1.000
_cell.length_c   1.000
_cell.angle_alpha   90.00
_cell.angle_beta   90.00
_cell.angle_gamma   90.00
#
_symmetry.space_group_name_H-M   'P 1'
#
loop_
_entity.id
_entity.type
_entity.pdbx_description
1 polymer ?
#
loop_
_entity_poly.entity_id
_entity_poly.type
_entity_poly.pdbx_seq_one_letter_code
_entity_poly.pdbx_strand_id
1 'polypeptide(L)'
;LADLTRELPLFAQRAEELRTRAETIAAAARAASALPAAAKRLREAETELTETKNGLAELTGSSAELGEELGRVKSMLDQLRREHAEVEAGLPRQEADALSATRRVSDLESELATAPLTPEQAALDSERSREQLEGEHIVLEEQLARFSEEEQSPAIVAEVADQEQRLQRAQEMVAGKRELLDRVEDVAREAKRRYDGHVRQTIDRLNASFREICERADMKGELELRPSLTNDEEFALEARVALNRGDARISYLDSAHSGGERAKISVLLLLAAMSSEGAADLLVMDEHTAHLDSNNIDVLGELMRTLRGHVQFILATPANAEALRLDWADHELIFFKRQEGEHYAPPIQILTREPEYQPPLDERQLEIAH
;
A
#
# COMPACT_ATOMS: atom_id res chain seq x y z
N LEU A 1 2.78 -32.88 -82.99
CA LEU A 1 2.38 -31.51 -82.62
C LEU A 1 1.08 -31.51 -81.83
N ALA A 2 -0.02 -32.11 -82.31
CA ALA A 2 -1.30 -32.17 -81.59
C ALA A 2 -1.26 -32.88 -80.22
N ASP A 3 -0.48 -33.96 -80.07
CA ASP A 3 -0.34 -34.66 -78.78
C ASP A 3 0.49 -33.86 -77.76
N LEU A 4 1.53 -33.15 -78.22
CA LEU A 4 2.33 -32.26 -77.37
C LEU A 4 1.50 -31.11 -76.79
N THR A 5 0.54 -30.56 -77.55
CA THR A 5 -0.33 -29.49 -77.07
C THR A 5 -1.32 -29.95 -75.99
N ARG A 6 -1.63 -31.25 -75.93
CA ARG A 6 -2.51 -31.84 -74.91
C ARG A 6 -1.78 -32.24 -73.63
N GLU A 7 -0.52 -32.63 -73.72
CA GLU A 7 0.24 -33.12 -72.55
C GLU A 7 0.93 -31.99 -71.76
N LEU A 8 1.32 -30.90 -72.43
CA LEU A 8 1.98 -29.73 -71.83
C LEU A 8 1.23 -29.12 -70.62
N PRO A 9 -0.10 -28.91 -70.67
CA PRO A 9 -0.85 -28.40 -69.52
C PRO A 9 -0.84 -29.37 -68.33
N LEU A 10 -0.85 -30.68 -68.60
CA LEU A 10 -0.86 -31.73 -67.58
C LEU A 10 0.49 -31.81 -66.87
N PHE A 11 1.59 -31.63 -67.61
CA PHE A 11 2.93 -31.52 -67.02
C PHE A 11 3.11 -30.25 -66.19
N ALA A 12 2.56 -29.10 -66.65
CA ALA A 12 2.61 -27.85 -65.90
C ALA A 12 1.85 -27.96 -64.57
N GLN A 13 0.64 -28.55 -64.59
CA GLN A 13 -0.15 -28.78 -63.38
C GLN A 13 0.57 -29.67 -62.38
N ARG A 14 1.21 -30.75 -62.86
CA ARG A 14 1.96 -31.69 -62.02
C ARG A 14 3.25 -31.08 -61.46
N ALA A 15 3.89 -30.18 -62.20
CA ALA A 15 5.04 -29.41 -61.72
C ALA A 15 4.63 -28.44 -60.60
N GLU A 16 3.47 -27.79 -60.72
CA GLU A 16 2.95 -26.88 -59.70
C GLU A 16 2.54 -27.62 -58.41
N GLU A 17 1.90 -28.79 -58.53
CA GLU A 17 1.62 -29.67 -57.39
C GLU A 17 2.90 -30.15 -56.67
N LEU A 18 3.96 -30.45 -57.42
CA LEU A 18 5.24 -30.84 -56.84
C LEU A 18 5.94 -29.65 -56.16
N ARG A 19 5.81 -28.45 -56.72
CA ARG A 19 6.37 -27.22 -56.15
C ARG A 19 5.70 -26.86 -54.83
N THR A 20 4.37 -26.85 -54.78
CA THR A 20 3.60 -26.61 -53.55
C THR A 20 3.89 -27.66 -52.48
N ARG A 21 4.06 -28.94 -52.85
CA ARG A 21 4.52 -29.98 -51.93
C ARG A 21 5.95 -29.76 -51.42
N ALA A 22 6.87 -29.32 -52.27
CA ALA A 22 8.23 -29.00 -51.85
C ALA A 22 8.26 -27.80 -50.87
N GLU A 23 7.45 -26.77 -51.13
CA GLU A 23 7.34 -25.59 -50.27
C GLU A 23 6.76 -25.92 -48.89
N THR A 24 5.72 -26.76 -48.84
CA THR A 24 5.14 -27.25 -47.56
C THR A 24 6.11 -28.11 -46.76
N ILE A 25 6.87 -28.98 -47.41
CA ILE A 25 7.93 -29.77 -46.73
C ILE A 25 9.04 -28.86 -46.22
N ALA A 26 9.45 -27.84 -46.98
CA ALA A 26 10.45 -26.87 -46.57
C ALA A 26 9.97 -25.97 -45.41
N ALA A 27 8.68 -25.62 -45.37
CA ALA A 27 8.07 -24.93 -44.24
C ALA A 27 8.04 -25.82 -42.98
N ALA A 28 7.65 -27.09 -43.12
CA ALA A 28 7.65 -28.05 -42.03
C ALA A 28 9.06 -28.32 -41.46
N ALA A 29 10.07 -28.42 -42.33
CA ALA A 29 11.47 -28.57 -41.90
C ALA A 29 11.98 -27.34 -41.13
N ARG A 30 11.62 -26.13 -41.58
CA ARG A 30 11.95 -24.88 -40.86
C ARG A 30 11.29 -24.84 -39.48
N ALA A 31 9.99 -25.17 -39.39
CA ALA A 31 9.28 -25.26 -38.11
C ALA A 31 9.91 -26.32 -37.17
N ALA A 32 10.26 -27.50 -37.70
CA ALA A 32 10.91 -28.56 -36.96
C ALA A 32 12.30 -28.16 -36.42
N SER A 33 13.05 -27.35 -37.18
CA SER A 33 14.36 -26.84 -36.72
C SER A 33 14.25 -25.74 -35.64
N ALA A 34 13.11 -25.04 -35.55
CA ALA A 34 12.87 -24.01 -34.55
C ALA A 34 12.33 -24.57 -33.21
N LEU A 35 11.73 -25.76 -33.23
CA LEU A 35 11.15 -26.45 -32.06
C LEU A 35 12.13 -26.62 -30.87
N PRO A 36 13.40 -27.01 -31.06
CA PRO A 36 14.36 -27.13 -29.96
C PRO A 36 14.66 -25.80 -29.26
N ALA A 37 14.74 -24.71 -30.02
CA ALA A 37 14.97 -23.37 -29.47
C ALA A 37 13.74 -22.87 -28.68
N ALA A 38 12.53 -23.13 -29.20
CA ALA A 38 11.29 -22.84 -28.48
C ALA A 38 11.16 -23.66 -27.20
N ALA A 39 11.49 -24.96 -27.24
CA ALA A 39 11.48 -25.83 -26.06
C ALA A 39 12.50 -25.40 -25.00
N LYS A 40 13.67 -24.89 -25.42
CA LYS A 40 14.67 -24.33 -24.51
C LYS A 40 14.13 -23.08 -23.80
N ARG A 41 13.56 -22.12 -24.54
CA ARG A 41 12.94 -20.91 -23.99
C ARG A 41 11.81 -21.22 -23.02
N LEU A 42 10.98 -22.23 -23.33
CA LEU A 42 9.91 -22.67 -22.44
C LEU A 42 10.46 -23.18 -21.10
N ARG A 43 11.52 -24.00 -21.13
CA ARG A 43 12.17 -24.47 -19.89
C ARG A 43 12.79 -23.34 -19.09
N GLU A 44 13.43 -22.38 -19.74
CA GLU A 44 13.99 -21.19 -19.08
C GLU A 44 12.89 -20.36 -18.41
N ALA A 45 11.77 -20.14 -19.11
CA ALA A 45 10.61 -19.46 -18.54
C ALA A 45 9.95 -20.25 -17.38
N GLU A 46 9.90 -21.59 -17.46
CA GLU A 46 9.41 -22.44 -16.37
C GLU A 46 10.31 -22.35 -15.13
N THR A 47 11.63 -22.26 -15.30
CA THR A 47 12.58 -22.05 -14.20
C THR A 47 12.42 -20.66 -13.58
N GLU A 48 12.31 -19.60 -14.37
CA GLU A 48 12.08 -18.24 -13.85
C GLU A 48 10.73 -18.12 -13.13
N LEU A 49 9.69 -18.79 -13.64
CA LEU A 49 8.37 -18.83 -13.00
C LEU A 49 8.41 -19.56 -11.64
N THR A 50 9.23 -20.60 -11.51
CA THR A 50 9.36 -21.32 -10.24
C THR A 50 10.18 -20.53 -9.24
N GLU A 51 11.25 -19.85 -9.66
CA GLU A 51 12.02 -18.94 -8.82
C GLU A 51 11.19 -17.76 -8.31
N THR A 52 10.43 -17.11 -9.19
CA THR A 52 9.54 -16.00 -8.82
C THR A 52 8.42 -16.43 -7.88
N LYS A 53 7.83 -17.62 -8.07
CA LYS A 53 6.84 -18.19 -7.14
C LYS A 53 7.43 -18.46 -5.76
N ASN A 54 8.65 -18.97 -5.69
CA ASN A 54 9.33 -19.21 -4.42
C ASN A 54 9.63 -17.88 -3.70
N GLY A 55 10.12 -16.87 -4.44
CA GLY A 55 10.34 -15.53 -3.89
C GLY A 55 9.06 -14.85 -3.39
N LEU A 56 7.93 -15.04 -4.09
CA LEU A 56 6.62 -14.56 -3.63
C LEU A 56 6.21 -15.24 -2.33
N ALA A 57 6.39 -16.57 -2.23
CA ALA A 57 6.07 -17.32 -1.00
C ALA A 57 6.91 -16.85 0.20
N GLU A 58 8.21 -16.59 -0.01
CA GLU A 58 9.10 -16.02 1.03
C GLU A 58 8.62 -14.64 1.48
N LEU A 59 8.34 -13.73 0.55
CA LEU A 59 7.84 -12.38 0.86
C LEU A 59 6.50 -12.41 1.60
N THR A 60 5.62 -13.34 1.21
CA THR A 60 4.32 -13.53 1.89
C THR A 60 4.51 -14.03 3.31
N GLY A 61 5.47 -14.94 3.53
CA GLY A 61 5.89 -15.41 4.85
C GLY A 61 6.43 -14.27 5.73
N SER A 62 7.38 -13.48 5.22
CA SER A 62 7.91 -12.32 5.94
C SER A 62 6.86 -11.26 6.25
N SER A 63 5.88 -11.05 5.35
CA SER A 63 4.77 -10.13 5.62
C SER A 63 3.85 -10.64 6.73
N ALA A 64 3.65 -11.96 6.85
CA ALA A 64 2.87 -12.55 7.93
C ALA A 64 3.60 -12.43 9.28
N GLU A 65 4.92 -12.67 9.30
CA GLU A 65 5.76 -12.49 10.49
C GLU A 65 5.75 -11.04 10.97
N LEU A 66 5.93 -10.06 10.07
CA LEU A 66 5.84 -8.63 10.39
C LEU A 66 4.44 -8.24 10.89
N GLY A 67 3.39 -8.86 10.36
CA GLY A 67 2.02 -8.68 10.84
C GLY A 67 1.83 -9.17 12.28
N GLU A 68 2.39 -10.31 12.63
CA GLU A 68 2.38 -10.82 14.01
C GLU A 68 3.18 -9.91 14.96
N GLU A 69 4.37 -9.47 14.56
CA GLU A 69 5.17 -8.54 15.36
C GLU A 69 4.45 -7.22 15.59
N LEU A 70 3.82 -6.66 14.54
CA LEU A 70 3.00 -5.46 14.66
C LEU A 70 1.83 -5.67 15.64
N GLY A 71 1.19 -6.84 15.60
CA GLY A 71 0.14 -7.23 16.54
C GLY A 71 0.64 -7.27 17.99
N ARG A 72 1.80 -7.87 18.24
CA ARG A 72 2.44 -7.91 19.56
C ARG A 72 2.82 -6.52 20.06
N VAL A 73 3.37 -5.67 19.20
CA VAL A 73 3.75 -4.30 19.57
C VAL A 73 2.51 -3.46 19.90
N LYS A 74 1.42 -3.59 19.14
CA LYS A 74 0.15 -2.91 19.44
C LYS A 74 -0.44 -3.33 20.79
N SER A 75 -0.46 -4.63 21.09
CA SER A 75 -1.00 -5.10 22.37
C SER A 75 -0.15 -4.63 23.56
N MET A 76 1.18 -4.62 23.42
CA MET A 76 2.09 -4.03 24.41
C MET A 76 1.82 -2.53 24.60
N LEU A 77 1.62 -1.79 23.50
CA LEU A 77 1.33 -0.35 23.54
C LEU A 77 0.02 -0.06 24.28
N ASP A 78 -1.02 -0.85 24.03
CA ASP A 78 -2.32 -0.70 24.68
C ASP A 78 -2.29 -1.09 26.16
N GLN A 79 -1.45 -2.05 26.55
CA GLN A 79 -1.19 -2.34 27.96
C GLN A 79 -0.47 -1.18 28.64
N LEU A 80 0.57 -0.65 28.00
CA LEU A 80 1.35 0.49 28.50
C LEU A 80 0.52 1.76 28.67
N ARG A 81 -0.39 2.03 27.74
CA ARG A 81 -1.34 3.15 27.84
C ARG A 81 -2.29 2.99 29.03
N ARG A 82 -2.74 1.76 29.31
CA ARG A 82 -3.57 1.47 30.48
C ARG A 82 -2.79 1.67 31.78
N GLU A 83 -1.58 1.11 31.87
CA GLU A 83 -0.68 1.32 33.02
C GLU A 83 -0.40 2.81 33.25
N HIS A 84 -0.16 3.58 32.17
CA HIS A 84 0.04 5.03 32.27
C HIS A 84 -1.19 5.76 32.80
N ALA A 85 -2.38 5.45 32.27
CA ALA A 85 -3.62 6.07 32.70
C ALA A 85 -3.95 5.76 34.18
N GLU A 86 -3.65 4.55 34.65
CA GLU A 86 -3.81 4.18 36.07
C GLU A 86 -2.88 4.98 36.98
N VAL A 87 -1.61 5.14 36.59
CA VAL A 87 -0.63 5.93 37.35
C VAL A 87 -0.99 7.42 37.34
N GLU A 88 -1.39 7.95 36.19
CA GLU A 88 -1.80 9.35 36.04
C GLU A 88 -3.05 9.68 36.87
N ALA A 89 -4.01 8.76 36.95
CA ALA A 89 -5.18 8.90 37.82
C ALA A 89 -4.83 8.82 39.32
N GLY A 90 -3.73 8.14 39.69
CA GLY A 90 -3.26 8.02 41.06
C GLY A 90 -2.43 9.22 41.56
N LEU A 91 -1.78 9.95 40.66
CA LEU A 91 -0.87 11.06 40.98
C LEU A 91 -1.50 12.14 41.89
N PRO A 92 -2.73 12.63 41.64
CA PRO A 92 -3.31 13.70 42.45
C PRO A 92 -3.55 13.31 43.91
N ARG A 93 -3.84 12.01 44.16
CA ARG A 93 -3.98 11.50 45.54
C ARG A 93 -2.64 11.46 46.25
N GLN A 94 -1.60 10.95 45.56
CA GLN A 94 -0.25 10.89 46.11
C GLN A 94 0.33 12.29 46.39
N GLU A 95 0.08 13.26 45.51
CA GLU A 95 0.47 14.67 45.73
C GLU A 95 -0.24 15.28 46.94
N ALA A 96 -1.54 15.00 47.12
CA ALA A 96 -2.29 15.47 48.27
C ALA A 96 -1.78 14.86 49.59
N ASP A 97 -1.47 13.56 49.59
CA ASP A 97 -0.92 12.85 50.74
C ASP A 97 0.48 13.36 51.11
N ALA A 98 1.34 13.58 50.12
CA ALA A 98 2.69 14.12 50.33
C ALA A 98 2.65 15.56 50.86
N LEU A 99 1.75 16.40 50.35
CA LEU A 99 1.57 17.77 50.84
C LEU A 99 1.07 17.78 52.30
N SER A 100 0.16 16.87 52.64
CA SER A 100 -0.35 16.68 54.00
C SER A 100 0.75 16.24 54.96
N ALA A 101 1.56 15.24 54.56
CA ALA A 101 2.70 14.77 55.33
C ALA A 101 3.76 15.88 55.53
N THR A 102 4.05 16.66 54.49
CA THR A 102 5.01 17.79 54.57
C THR A 102 4.55 18.86 55.56
N ARG A 103 3.25 19.20 55.55
CA ARG A 103 2.68 20.13 56.53
C ARG A 103 2.77 19.58 57.95
N ARG A 104 2.45 18.30 58.13
CA ARG A 104 2.57 17.60 59.42
C ARG A 104 3.99 17.66 59.97
N VAL A 105 5.00 17.43 59.12
CA VAL A 105 6.42 17.53 59.50
C VAL A 105 6.77 18.96 59.88
N SER A 106 6.40 19.96 59.07
CA SER A 106 6.67 21.37 59.36
C SER A 106 6.00 21.86 60.66
N ASP A 107 4.79 21.38 60.95
CA ASP A 107 4.07 21.69 62.19
C ASP A 107 4.82 21.08 63.39
N LEU A 108 5.23 19.82 63.29
CA LEU A 108 6.01 19.12 64.32
C LEU A 108 7.40 19.75 64.53
N GLU A 109 8.08 20.18 63.46
CA GLU A 109 9.35 20.89 63.53
C GLU A 109 9.21 22.24 64.24
N SER A 110 8.10 22.97 63.99
CA SER A 110 7.80 24.25 64.65
C SER A 110 7.45 24.06 66.14
N GLU A 111 6.71 23.01 66.47
CA GLU A 111 6.45 22.60 67.86
C GLU A 111 7.74 22.22 68.58
N LEU A 112 8.64 21.48 67.91
CA LEU A 112 9.93 21.08 68.46
C LEU A 112 10.87 22.28 68.67
N ALA A 113 10.86 23.25 67.75
CA ALA A 113 11.68 24.46 67.85
C ALA A 113 11.21 25.44 68.95
N THR A 114 9.94 25.36 69.35
CA THR A 114 9.35 26.20 70.42
C THR A 114 9.28 25.48 71.77
N ALA A 115 9.53 24.17 71.80
CA ALA A 115 9.66 23.41 73.02
C ALA A 115 10.91 23.86 73.80
N PRO A 116 10.79 24.18 75.10
CA PRO A 116 11.96 24.49 75.93
C PRO A 116 12.87 23.26 75.99
N LEU A 117 14.16 23.47 75.72
CA LEU A 117 15.18 22.44 75.86
C LEU A 117 15.11 21.84 77.26
N THR A 118 15.08 20.50 77.35
CA THR A 118 15.17 19.84 78.65
C THR A 118 16.55 20.09 79.27
N PRO A 119 16.69 20.03 80.61
CA PRO A 119 17.99 20.20 81.28
C PRO A 119 19.08 19.26 80.74
N GLU A 120 18.70 18.11 80.19
CA GLU A 120 19.59 17.14 79.54
C GLU A 120 20.09 17.62 78.16
N GLN A 121 19.25 18.32 77.38
CA GLN A 121 19.61 18.80 76.04
C GLN A 121 20.61 19.96 76.08
N ALA A 122 20.58 20.79 77.13
CA ALA A 122 21.55 21.85 77.35
C ALA A 122 22.96 21.33 77.72
N ALA A 123 23.09 20.05 78.09
CA ALA A 123 24.36 19.43 78.49
C ALA A 123 25.12 18.77 77.30
N LEU A 124 24.50 18.68 76.11
CA LEU A 124 25.01 17.93 74.95
C LEU A 124 26.05 18.69 74.09
N ASP A 125 26.32 19.96 74.39
CA ASP A 125 27.20 20.88 73.63
C ASP A 125 28.66 20.92 74.15
N SER A 126 29.01 20.00 75.05
CA SER A 126 30.38 19.82 75.57
C SER A 126 30.84 18.38 75.36
N GLU A 127 32.14 18.18 75.13
CA GLU A 127 32.75 16.88 74.83
C GLU A 127 32.21 15.78 75.76
N ARG A 128 31.51 14.82 75.17
CA ARG A 128 30.61 13.93 75.91
C ARG A 128 31.37 12.91 76.73
N SER A 129 31.10 12.86 78.03
CA SER A 129 31.62 11.82 78.91
C SER A 129 30.92 10.48 78.66
N ARG A 130 31.56 9.37 79.03
CA ARG A 130 31.00 8.01 78.88
C ARG A 130 29.61 7.85 79.52
N GLU A 131 29.38 8.52 80.64
CA GLU A 131 28.09 8.54 81.35
C GLU A 131 26.98 9.22 80.54
N GLN A 132 27.33 10.20 79.69
CA GLN A 132 26.37 10.85 78.80
C GLN A 132 25.99 9.97 77.60
N LEU A 133 26.94 9.21 77.05
CA LEU A 133 26.65 8.20 76.02
C LEU A 133 25.80 7.05 76.56
N GLU A 134 26.02 6.65 77.82
CA GLU A 134 25.18 5.65 78.50
C GLU A 134 23.75 6.19 78.74
N GLY A 135 23.61 7.48 79.07
CA GLY A 135 22.30 8.15 79.13
C GLY A 135 21.56 8.20 77.78
N GLU A 136 22.27 8.52 76.69
CA GLU A 136 21.70 8.50 75.34
C GLU A 136 21.32 7.09 74.89
N HIS A 137 22.11 6.08 75.26
CA HIS A 137 21.78 4.68 74.99
C HIS A 137 20.45 4.30 75.65
N ILE A 138 20.23 4.70 76.91
CA ILE A 138 18.99 4.44 77.63
C ILE A 138 17.79 5.16 76.97
N VAL A 139 17.97 6.41 76.54
CA VAL A 139 16.92 7.17 75.85
C VAL A 139 16.60 6.58 74.48
N LEU A 140 17.62 6.13 73.74
CA LEU A 140 17.44 5.44 72.46
C LEU A 140 16.79 4.07 72.65
N GLU A 141 17.13 3.31 73.70
CA GLU A 141 16.45 2.07 74.07
C GLU A 141 14.98 2.32 74.43
N GLU A 142 14.67 3.39 75.17
CA GLU A 142 13.28 3.77 75.47
C GLU A 142 12.50 4.19 74.20
N GLN A 143 13.15 4.89 73.27
CA GLN A 143 12.55 5.25 71.99
C GLN A 143 12.34 4.02 71.10
N LEU A 144 13.30 3.09 71.07
CA LEU A 144 13.16 1.82 70.36
C LEU A 144 12.00 1.02 70.95
N ALA A 145 11.91 0.92 72.27
CA ALA A 145 10.85 0.21 73.00
C ALA A 145 9.42 0.77 72.79
N ARG A 146 9.27 1.97 72.20
CA ARG A 146 7.97 2.50 71.78
C ARG A 146 7.44 1.86 70.49
N PHE A 147 8.34 1.28 69.70
CA PHE A 147 7.99 0.45 68.54
C PHE A 147 7.78 -0.99 69.00
N SER A 148 6.83 -1.70 68.41
CA SER A 148 6.59 -3.12 68.69
C SER A 148 7.81 -3.99 68.34
N GLU A 149 7.96 -5.17 68.95
CA GLU A 149 9.05 -6.12 68.63
C GLU A 149 9.08 -6.50 67.14
N GLU A 150 7.93 -6.47 66.47
CA GLU A 150 7.82 -6.66 65.02
C GLU A 150 8.44 -5.48 64.25
N GLU A 151 8.15 -4.24 64.66
CA GLU A 151 8.67 -3.00 64.06
C GLU A 151 10.19 -2.79 64.26
N GLN A 152 10.75 -3.32 65.35
CA GLN A 152 12.20 -3.26 65.62
C GLN A 152 13.00 -4.35 64.88
N SER A 153 12.32 -5.25 64.17
CA SER A 153 12.97 -6.39 63.54
C SER A 153 13.93 -5.94 62.42
N PRO A 154 15.18 -6.43 62.39
CA PRO A 154 16.10 -6.24 61.27
C PRO A 154 15.51 -6.64 59.91
N ALA A 155 14.49 -7.52 59.92
CA ALA A 155 13.75 -7.92 58.73
C ALA A 155 12.98 -6.76 58.07
N ILE A 156 12.43 -5.82 58.85
CA ILE A 156 11.67 -4.69 58.30
C ILE A 156 12.60 -3.68 57.64
N VAL A 157 13.78 -3.43 58.22
CA VAL A 157 14.80 -2.57 57.58
C VAL A 157 15.27 -3.19 56.25
N ALA A 158 15.46 -4.51 56.21
CA ALA A 158 15.78 -5.22 54.99
C ALA A 158 14.63 -5.19 53.96
N GLU A 159 13.38 -5.25 54.40
CA GLU A 159 12.19 -5.18 53.54
C GLU A 159 11.99 -3.78 52.95
N VAL A 160 12.19 -2.71 53.73
CA VAL A 160 12.18 -1.33 53.22
C VAL A 160 13.27 -1.12 52.17
N ALA A 161 14.49 -1.60 52.42
CA ALA A 161 15.59 -1.51 51.46
C ALA A 161 15.30 -2.30 50.16
N ASP A 162 14.67 -3.48 50.26
CA ASP A 162 14.23 -4.25 49.08
C ASP A 162 13.10 -3.53 48.33
N GLN A 163 12.16 -2.89 49.04
CA GLN A 163 11.11 -2.08 48.42
C GLN A 163 11.67 -0.83 47.72
N GLU A 164 12.64 -0.13 48.30
CA GLU A 164 13.35 0.98 47.64
C GLU A 164 14.04 0.51 46.36
N GLN A 165 14.71 -0.64 46.40
CA GLN A 165 15.37 -1.19 45.21
C GLN A 165 14.36 -1.60 44.12
N ARG A 166 13.21 -2.18 44.50
CA ARG A 166 12.12 -2.51 43.57
C ARG A 166 11.52 -1.25 42.95
N LEU A 167 11.29 -0.21 43.74
CA LEU A 167 10.78 1.08 43.28
C LEU A 167 11.74 1.70 42.27
N GLN A 168 13.04 1.73 42.57
CA GLN A 168 14.04 2.29 41.68
C GLN A 168 14.08 1.55 40.34
N ARG A 169 14.07 0.21 40.34
CA ARG A 169 13.99 -0.59 39.11
C ARG A 169 12.70 -0.32 38.32
N ALA A 170 11.57 -0.20 39.00
CA ALA A 170 10.30 0.12 38.36
C ALA A 170 10.33 1.51 37.71
N GLN A 171 10.89 2.51 38.38
CA GLN A 171 11.08 3.86 37.85
C GLN A 171 11.97 3.87 36.60
N GLU A 172 13.10 3.15 36.63
CA GLU A 172 13.99 3.00 35.48
C GLU A 172 13.28 2.33 34.29
N MET A 173 12.50 1.27 34.53
CA MET A 173 11.71 0.62 33.48
C MET A 173 10.66 1.55 32.88
N VAL A 174 9.93 2.30 33.70
CA VAL A 174 8.91 3.25 33.23
C VAL A 174 9.54 4.37 32.40
N ALA A 175 10.68 4.91 32.85
CA ALA A 175 11.43 5.92 32.10
C ALA A 175 11.88 5.39 30.73
N GLY A 176 12.47 4.18 30.69
CA GLY A 176 12.89 3.55 29.44
C GLY A 176 11.72 3.24 28.50
N LYS A 177 10.58 2.78 29.03
CA LYS A 177 9.36 2.55 28.24
C LYS A 177 8.77 3.84 27.67
N ARG A 178 8.76 4.93 28.43
CA ARG A 178 8.32 6.26 27.94
C ARG A 178 9.18 6.73 26.77
N GLU A 179 10.51 6.62 26.89
CA GLU A 179 11.42 6.98 25.81
C GLU A 179 11.21 6.13 24.55
N LEU A 180 10.91 4.83 24.71
CA LEU A 180 10.54 3.96 23.59
C LEU A 180 9.22 4.38 22.94
N LEU A 181 8.20 4.72 23.74
CA LEU A 181 6.91 5.20 23.24
C LEU A 181 7.08 6.47 22.42
N ASP A 182 7.84 7.44 22.93
CA ASP A 182 8.09 8.72 22.22
C ASP A 182 8.76 8.46 20.87
N ARG A 183 9.77 7.58 20.83
CA ARG A 183 10.41 7.18 19.57
C ARG A 183 9.45 6.50 18.59
N VAL A 184 8.61 5.58 19.07
CA VAL A 184 7.63 4.89 18.23
C VAL A 184 6.60 5.89 17.70
N GLU A 185 6.18 6.85 18.51
CA GLU A 185 5.24 7.88 18.10
C GLU A 185 5.84 8.81 17.03
N ASP A 186 7.11 9.19 17.17
CA ASP A 186 7.82 9.97 16.16
C ASP A 186 7.93 9.23 14.84
N VAL A 187 8.28 7.94 14.86
CA VAL A 187 8.35 7.08 13.67
C VAL A 187 6.97 6.95 13.02
N ALA A 188 5.92 6.72 13.82
CA ALA A 188 4.55 6.62 13.32
C ALA A 188 4.08 7.94 12.69
N ARG A 189 4.40 9.08 13.32
CA ARG A 189 4.07 10.42 12.82
C ARG A 189 4.82 10.74 11.55
N GLU A 190 6.06 10.27 11.40
CA GLU A 190 6.82 10.42 10.17
C GLU A 190 6.27 9.51 9.06
N ALA A 191 6.00 8.24 9.36
CA ALA A 191 5.40 7.30 8.42
C ALA A 191 4.05 7.82 7.88
N LYS A 192 3.19 8.35 8.76
CA LYS A 192 1.94 8.99 8.36
C LYS A 192 2.15 10.17 7.44
N ARG A 193 3.08 11.08 7.78
CA ARG A 193 3.41 12.24 6.92
C ARG A 193 3.89 11.81 5.53
N ARG A 194 4.72 10.76 5.46
CA ARG A 194 5.18 10.21 4.17
C ARG A 194 4.04 9.59 3.38
N TYR A 195 3.18 8.81 4.04
CA TYR A 195 1.99 8.21 3.42
C TYR A 195 1.05 9.28 2.86
N ASP A 196 0.66 10.27 3.67
CA ASP A 196 -0.21 11.37 3.23
C ASP A 196 0.40 12.17 2.08
N GLY A 197 1.72 12.38 2.12
CA GLY A 197 2.45 13.03 1.04
C GLY A 197 2.40 12.23 -0.26
N HIS A 198 2.62 10.92 -0.17
CA HIS A 198 2.58 10.01 -1.31
C HIS A 198 1.17 9.91 -1.91
N VAL A 199 0.13 9.76 -1.07
CA VAL A 199 -1.27 9.73 -1.52
C VAL A 199 -1.63 10.99 -2.30
N ARG A 200 -1.31 12.17 -1.75
CA ARG A 200 -1.56 13.45 -2.46
C ARG A 200 -0.82 13.51 -3.79
N GLN A 201 0.46 13.15 -3.80
CA GLN A 201 1.26 13.16 -5.04
C GLN A 201 0.69 12.21 -6.10
N THR A 202 0.25 11.02 -5.72
CA THR A 202 -0.35 10.05 -6.64
C THR A 202 -1.67 10.58 -7.20
N ILE A 203 -2.51 11.19 -6.36
CA ILE A 203 -3.78 11.78 -6.81
C ILE A 203 -3.55 12.99 -7.70
N ASP A 204 -2.56 13.84 -7.42
CA ASP A 204 -2.22 14.98 -8.27
C ASP A 204 -1.79 14.53 -9.67
N ARG A 205 -0.99 13.45 -9.76
CA ARG A 205 -0.62 12.83 -11.05
C ARG A 205 -1.83 12.24 -11.76
N LEU A 206 -2.65 11.47 -11.04
CA LEU A 206 -3.86 10.88 -11.59
C LEU A 206 -4.84 11.96 -12.10
N ASN A 207 -4.98 13.07 -11.37
CA ASN A 207 -5.82 14.19 -11.73
C ASN A 207 -5.30 14.91 -12.99
N ALA A 208 -3.98 15.07 -13.13
CA ALA A 208 -3.38 15.62 -14.33
C ALA A 208 -3.66 14.73 -15.55
N SER A 209 -3.42 13.41 -15.44
CA SER A 209 -3.75 12.43 -16.48
C SER A 209 -5.23 12.43 -16.83
N PHE A 210 -6.10 12.46 -15.82
CA PHE A 210 -7.55 12.46 -16.01
C PHE A 210 -8.04 13.73 -16.71
N ARG A 211 -7.52 14.91 -16.34
CA ARG A 211 -7.81 16.17 -17.02
C ARG A 211 -7.41 16.12 -18.48
N GLU A 212 -6.19 15.66 -18.78
CA GLU A 212 -5.69 15.55 -20.15
C GLU A 212 -6.54 14.60 -21.00
N ILE A 213 -6.88 13.43 -20.46
CA ILE A 213 -7.75 12.45 -21.14
C ILE A 213 -9.15 13.00 -21.37
N CYS A 214 -9.73 13.69 -20.38
CA CYS A 214 -11.02 14.33 -20.55
C CYS A 214 -10.99 15.44 -21.63
N GLU A 215 -9.94 16.27 -21.65
CA GLU A 215 -9.80 17.36 -22.63
C GLU A 215 -9.70 16.84 -24.07
N ARG A 216 -8.96 15.76 -24.29
CA ARG A 216 -8.88 15.08 -25.61
C ARG A 216 -10.24 14.57 -26.07
N ALA A 217 -11.07 14.16 -25.13
CA ALA A 217 -12.41 13.66 -25.36
C ALA A 217 -13.51 14.76 -25.33
N ASP A 218 -13.10 16.02 -25.44
CA ASP A 218 -13.93 17.24 -25.40
C ASP A 218 -14.74 17.47 -24.12
N MET A 219 -14.29 16.88 -23.01
CA MET A 219 -14.88 16.95 -21.67
C MET A 219 -14.00 17.72 -20.70
N LYS A 220 -14.54 18.01 -19.50
CA LYS A 220 -13.74 18.51 -18.37
C LYS A 220 -13.88 17.58 -17.18
N GLY A 221 -12.77 16.95 -16.78
CA GLY A 221 -12.69 16.10 -15.59
C GLY A 221 -11.88 16.76 -14.48
N GLU A 222 -12.21 16.44 -13.24
CA GLU A 222 -11.40 16.79 -12.08
C GLU A 222 -11.53 15.71 -11.00
N LEU A 223 -10.40 15.36 -10.41
CA LEU A 223 -10.32 14.51 -9.23
C LEU A 223 -9.95 15.36 -8.02
N GLU A 224 -10.71 15.19 -6.94
CA GLU A 224 -10.48 15.87 -5.67
C GLU A 224 -10.38 14.84 -4.54
N LEU A 225 -9.34 14.98 -3.72
CA LEU A 225 -9.23 14.23 -2.48
C LEU A 225 -10.02 14.92 -1.38
N ARG A 226 -10.96 14.21 -0.77
CA ARG A 226 -11.79 14.69 0.34
C ARG A 226 -11.56 13.87 1.60
N PRO A 227 -11.78 14.44 2.80
CA PRO A 227 -11.89 13.63 4.01
C PRO A 227 -13.06 12.66 3.85
N SER A 228 -12.86 11.38 4.19
CA SER A 228 -13.98 10.44 4.17
C SER A 228 -15.01 10.85 5.22
N LEU A 229 -16.30 10.73 4.88
CA LEU A 229 -17.42 10.99 5.78
C LEU A 229 -17.86 9.70 6.53
N THR A 230 -17.24 8.57 6.18
CA THR A 230 -17.47 7.24 6.78
C THR A 230 -16.33 6.88 7.72
N ASN A 231 -16.68 6.36 8.90
CA ASN A 231 -15.87 6.35 10.13
C ASN A 231 -14.58 5.50 10.14
N ASP A 232 -14.10 4.98 9.00
CA ASP A 232 -12.90 4.12 8.97
C ASP A 232 -11.87 4.50 7.88
N GLU A 233 -12.15 5.47 7.01
CA GLU A 233 -11.24 5.88 5.94
C GLU A 233 -10.73 7.31 6.17
N GLU A 234 -9.43 7.56 5.95
CA GLU A 234 -8.85 8.91 6.09
C GLU A 234 -9.11 9.78 4.84
N PHE A 235 -9.35 9.13 3.69
CA PHE A 235 -9.42 9.76 2.38
C PHE A 235 -10.56 9.18 1.54
N ALA A 236 -11.27 10.04 0.81
CA ALA A 236 -12.26 9.70 -0.20
C ALA A 236 -11.91 10.43 -1.51
N LEU A 237 -12.00 9.74 -2.65
CA LEU A 237 -11.75 10.33 -3.96
C LEU A 237 -13.08 10.73 -4.62
N GLU A 238 -13.23 12.00 -4.95
CA GLU A 238 -14.38 12.49 -5.69
C GLU A 238 -13.99 12.82 -7.13
N ALA A 239 -14.64 12.16 -8.09
CA ALA A 239 -14.53 12.49 -9.50
C ALA A 239 -15.68 13.41 -9.91
N ARG A 240 -15.37 14.56 -10.52
CA ARG A 240 -16.35 15.47 -11.11
C ARG A 240 -16.11 15.66 -12.58
N VAL A 241 -17.16 15.53 -13.37
CA VAL A 241 -17.06 15.57 -14.84
C VAL A 241 -18.14 16.47 -15.42
N ALA A 242 -17.76 17.28 -16.41
CA ALA A 242 -18.67 17.95 -17.34
C ALA A 242 -18.51 17.30 -18.72
N LEU A 243 -19.60 16.74 -19.23
CA LEU A 243 -19.60 15.92 -20.44
C LEU A 243 -19.66 16.76 -21.72
N ASN A 244 -20.27 17.95 -21.66
CA ASN A 244 -20.28 18.91 -22.77
C ASN A 244 -19.53 20.20 -22.40
N ARG A 245 -19.01 20.87 -23.43
CA ARG A 245 -18.43 22.21 -23.29
C ARG A 245 -19.47 23.22 -22.79
N GLY A 246 -19.32 23.64 -21.54
CA GLY A 246 -20.16 24.66 -20.90
C GLY A 246 -21.00 24.15 -19.74
N ASP A 247 -21.12 22.82 -19.59
CA ASP A 247 -21.84 22.23 -18.48
C ASP A 247 -21.09 22.41 -17.15
N ALA A 248 -21.84 22.43 -16.06
CA ALA A 248 -21.27 22.35 -14.72
C ALA A 248 -20.67 20.95 -14.49
N ARG A 249 -19.57 20.87 -13.73
CA ARG A 249 -19.01 19.58 -13.35
C ARG A 249 -19.89 18.93 -12.31
N ILE A 250 -20.38 17.74 -12.60
CA ILE A 250 -21.26 16.97 -11.72
C ILE A 250 -20.47 15.80 -11.14
N SER A 251 -20.71 15.50 -9.86
CA SER A 251 -20.07 14.36 -9.19
C SER A 251 -20.44 13.05 -9.87
N TYR A 252 -19.47 12.16 -10.07
CA TYR A 252 -19.69 10.83 -10.62
C TYR A 252 -20.71 10.01 -9.81
N LEU A 253 -20.70 10.20 -8.48
CA LEU A 253 -21.61 9.53 -7.55
C LEU A 253 -23.04 10.08 -7.60
N ASP A 254 -23.27 11.22 -8.26
CA ASP A 254 -24.59 11.81 -8.37
C ASP A 254 -25.48 10.99 -9.33
N SER A 255 -26.78 10.97 -9.04
CA SER A 255 -27.80 10.30 -9.86
C SER A 255 -28.12 11.00 -11.18
N ALA A 256 -27.55 12.19 -11.38
CA ALA A 256 -27.74 12.99 -12.59
C ALA A 256 -27.09 12.42 -13.86
N HIS A 257 -26.09 11.54 -13.74
CA HIS A 257 -25.46 10.90 -14.90
C HIS A 257 -26.29 9.70 -15.37
N SER A 258 -26.57 9.64 -16.67
CA SER A 258 -27.17 8.46 -17.31
C SER A 258 -26.23 7.24 -17.27
N GLY A 259 -26.77 6.05 -17.51
CA GLY A 259 -25.99 4.81 -17.49
C GLY A 259 -24.81 4.82 -18.47
N GLY A 260 -25.02 5.32 -19.69
CA GLY A 260 -23.96 5.44 -20.70
C GLY A 260 -22.89 6.49 -20.32
N GLU A 261 -23.30 7.59 -19.69
CA GLU A 261 -22.37 8.63 -19.21
C GLU A 261 -21.50 8.11 -18.06
N ARG A 262 -22.08 7.34 -17.13
CA ARG A 262 -21.31 6.69 -16.06
C ARG A 262 -20.31 5.68 -16.60
N ALA A 263 -20.71 4.88 -17.60
CA ALA A 263 -19.80 3.96 -18.28
C ALA A 263 -18.64 4.73 -18.93
N LYS A 264 -18.94 5.81 -19.66
CA LYS A 264 -17.94 6.70 -20.26
C LYS A 264 -16.95 7.25 -19.22
N ILE A 265 -17.45 7.84 -18.13
CA ILE A 265 -16.61 8.40 -17.06
C ILE A 265 -15.72 7.32 -16.43
N SER A 266 -16.27 6.13 -16.19
CA SER A 266 -15.52 5.01 -15.60
C SER A 266 -14.37 4.55 -16.49
N VAL A 267 -14.59 4.49 -17.80
CA VAL A 267 -13.55 4.12 -18.76
C VAL A 267 -12.46 5.19 -18.80
N LEU A 268 -12.80 6.48 -18.83
CA LEU A 268 -11.81 7.56 -18.79
C LEU A 268 -10.97 7.53 -17.51
N LEU A 269 -11.59 7.24 -16.36
CA LEU A 269 -10.89 7.08 -15.09
C LEU A 269 -9.91 5.90 -15.13
N LEU A 270 -10.35 4.77 -15.68
CA LEU A 270 -9.48 3.60 -15.87
C LEU A 270 -8.29 3.96 -16.76
N LEU A 271 -8.52 4.62 -17.90
CA LEU A 271 -7.45 5.03 -18.81
C LEU A 271 -6.46 6.01 -18.15
N ALA A 272 -6.95 6.93 -17.31
CA ALA A 272 -6.10 7.84 -16.54
C ALA A 272 -5.27 7.14 -15.46
N ALA A 273 -5.83 6.11 -14.83
CA ALA A 273 -5.09 5.27 -13.92
C ALA A 273 -4.00 4.48 -14.66
N MET A 274 -4.33 3.95 -15.84
CA MET A 274 -3.42 3.16 -16.67
C MET A 274 -2.32 3.98 -17.34
N SER A 275 -2.54 5.27 -17.57
CA SER A 275 -1.51 6.17 -18.11
C SER A 275 -0.43 6.54 -17.07
N SER A 276 -0.64 6.18 -15.80
CA SER A 276 0.35 6.41 -14.74
C SER A 276 1.45 5.35 -14.80
N GLU A 277 2.71 5.77 -14.63
CA GLU A 277 3.86 4.85 -14.65
C GLU A 277 3.68 3.69 -13.66
N GLY A 278 3.89 2.46 -14.15
CA GLY A 278 3.81 1.24 -13.34
C GLY A 278 2.40 0.75 -13.02
N ALA A 279 1.36 1.27 -13.69
CA ALA A 279 -0.02 0.87 -13.45
C ALA A 279 -0.34 -0.55 -13.97
N ALA A 280 -0.17 -0.80 -15.27
CA ALA A 280 -0.30 -2.12 -15.88
C ALA A 280 0.33 -2.18 -17.28
N ASP A 281 0.95 -3.31 -17.62
CA ASP A 281 1.48 -3.54 -18.97
C ASP A 281 0.40 -4.10 -19.93
N LEU A 282 -0.68 -4.68 -19.38
CA LEU A 282 -1.74 -5.37 -20.13
C LEU A 282 -3.12 -5.05 -19.54
N LEU A 283 -4.06 -4.67 -20.40
CA LEU A 283 -5.47 -4.46 -20.07
C LEU A 283 -6.38 -5.36 -20.91
N VAL A 284 -7.19 -6.19 -20.26
CA VAL A 284 -8.20 -7.04 -20.91
C VAL A 284 -9.59 -6.47 -20.62
N MET A 285 -10.36 -6.16 -21.66
CA MET A 285 -11.70 -5.62 -21.52
C MET A 285 -12.72 -6.43 -22.31
N ASP A 286 -13.78 -6.87 -21.64
CA ASP A 286 -14.91 -7.56 -22.25
C ASP A 286 -16.07 -6.59 -22.46
N GLU A 287 -16.64 -6.58 -23.66
CA GLU A 287 -17.75 -5.73 -24.09
C GLU A 287 -17.61 -4.25 -23.66
N HIS A 288 -16.39 -3.69 -23.76
CA HIS A 288 -16.05 -2.33 -23.32
C HIS A 288 -16.87 -1.21 -23.97
N THR A 289 -17.48 -1.46 -25.14
CA THR A 289 -18.35 -0.53 -25.84
C THR A 289 -19.83 -0.69 -25.48
N ALA A 290 -20.19 -1.67 -24.65
CA ALA A 290 -21.57 -1.90 -24.26
C ALA A 290 -22.15 -0.64 -23.61
N HIS A 291 -23.33 -0.23 -24.07
CA HIS A 291 -24.04 0.96 -23.61
C HIS A 291 -23.39 2.32 -23.98
N LEU A 292 -22.37 2.33 -24.83
CA LEU A 292 -21.83 3.56 -25.44
C LEU A 292 -22.50 3.83 -26.78
N ASP A 293 -22.69 5.11 -27.10
CA ASP A 293 -23.08 5.54 -28.44
C ASP A 293 -21.86 5.53 -29.39
N SER A 294 -22.13 5.65 -30.69
CA SER A 294 -21.10 5.65 -31.73
C SER A 294 -20.00 6.70 -31.52
N ASN A 295 -20.35 7.89 -31.04
CA ASN A 295 -19.38 8.98 -30.86
C ASN A 295 -18.45 8.68 -29.68
N ASN A 296 -18.99 8.11 -28.61
CA ASN A 296 -18.22 7.74 -27.43
C ASN A 296 -17.30 6.53 -27.69
N ILE A 297 -17.70 5.61 -28.56
CA ILE A 297 -16.85 4.50 -29.02
C ILE A 297 -15.63 5.05 -29.79
N ASP A 298 -15.85 6.02 -30.69
CA ASP A 298 -14.76 6.60 -31.48
C ASP A 298 -13.75 7.34 -30.58
N VAL A 299 -14.26 8.15 -29.64
CA VAL A 299 -13.45 8.83 -28.62
C VAL A 299 -12.66 7.84 -27.76
N LEU A 300 -13.28 6.73 -27.36
CA LEU A 300 -12.61 5.69 -26.61
C LEU A 300 -11.47 5.05 -27.43
N GLY A 301 -11.72 4.75 -28.70
CA GLY A 301 -10.71 4.23 -29.62
C GLY A 301 -9.50 5.16 -29.77
N GLU A 302 -9.74 6.46 -29.93
CA GLU A 302 -8.66 7.46 -29.98
C GLU A 302 -7.82 7.48 -28.70
N LEU A 303 -8.47 7.45 -27.53
CA LEU A 303 -7.78 7.44 -26.26
C LEU A 303 -6.92 6.18 -26.08
N MET A 304 -7.47 5.00 -26.38
CA MET A 304 -6.73 3.74 -26.31
C MET A 304 -5.54 3.73 -27.29
N ARG A 305 -5.72 4.30 -28.49
CA ARG A 305 -4.63 4.49 -29.45
C ARG A 305 -3.50 5.37 -28.89
N THR A 306 -3.83 6.40 -28.10
CA THR A 306 -2.79 7.22 -27.47
C THR A 306 -2.03 6.49 -26.34
N LEU A 307 -2.65 5.50 -25.72
CA LEU A 307 -2.06 4.70 -24.65
C LEU A 307 -1.34 3.44 -25.15
N ARG A 308 -1.40 3.14 -26.45
CA ARG A 308 -0.70 2.03 -27.13
C ARG A 308 0.79 1.91 -26.76
N GLY A 309 1.47 3.03 -26.52
CA GLY A 309 2.89 3.05 -26.17
C GLY A 309 3.19 2.63 -24.73
N HIS A 310 2.16 2.57 -23.88
CA HIS A 310 2.28 2.33 -22.44
C HIS A 310 1.58 1.03 -22.01
N VAL A 311 0.50 0.63 -22.69
CA VAL A 311 -0.34 -0.51 -22.30
C VAL A 311 -0.71 -1.35 -23.52
N GLN A 312 -0.65 -2.67 -23.40
CA GLN A 312 -1.21 -3.61 -24.36
C GLN A 312 -2.70 -3.82 -24.09
N PHE A 313 -3.55 -3.71 -25.12
CA PHE A 313 -5.00 -3.92 -24.98
C PHE A 313 -5.43 -5.26 -25.61
N ILE A 314 -6.25 -6.02 -24.88
CA ILE A 314 -6.99 -7.18 -25.39
C ILE A 314 -8.47 -6.89 -25.23
N LEU A 315 -9.19 -6.82 -26.35
CA LEU A 315 -10.60 -6.45 -26.37
C LEU A 315 -11.44 -7.62 -26.86
N ALA A 316 -12.46 -7.97 -26.09
CA ALA A 316 -13.51 -8.87 -26.53
C ALA A 316 -14.76 -8.06 -26.85
N THR A 317 -15.27 -8.21 -28.08
CA THR A 317 -16.49 -7.55 -28.54
C THR A 317 -17.35 -8.54 -29.31
N PRO A 318 -18.69 -8.49 -29.21
CA PRO A 318 -19.56 -9.25 -30.09
C PRO A 318 -19.36 -8.84 -31.55
N ALA A 319 -19.62 -9.77 -32.47
CA ALA A 319 -19.56 -9.52 -33.91
C ALA A 319 -20.77 -8.67 -34.38
N ASN A 320 -20.73 -7.38 -34.10
CA ASN A 320 -21.74 -6.40 -34.46
C ASN A 320 -21.11 -5.21 -35.22
N ALA A 321 -21.91 -4.19 -35.56
CA ALA A 321 -21.42 -3.02 -36.27
C ALA A 321 -20.39 -2.18 -35.48
N GLU A 322 -20.32 -2.35 -34.16
CA GLU A 322 -19.36 -1.65 -33.30
C GLU A 322 -17.96 -2.28 -33.39
N ALA A 323 -17.88 -3.59 -33.65
CA ALA A 323 -16.60 -4.26 -33.93
C ALA A 323 -15.87 -3.66 -35.14
N LEU A 324 -16.61 -3.16 -36.15
CA LEU A 324 -16.04 -2.48 -37.32
C LEU A 324 -15.41 -1.11 -36.99
N ARG A 325 -15.68 -0.57 -35.79
CA ARG A 325 -15.12 0.71 -35.32
C ARG A 325 -13.82 0.52 -34.53
N LEU A 326 -13.39 -0.72 -34.30
CA LEU A 326 -12.07 -1.04 -33.75
C LEU A 326 -11.01 -1.08 -34.87
N ASP A 327 -11.11 -0.17 -35.83
CA ASP A 327 -10.22 -0.09 -37.00
C ASP A 327 -8.75 0.16 -36.62
N TRP A 328 -8.49 0.52 -35.36
CA TRP A 328 -7.21 0.78 -34.75
C TRP A 328 -6.53 -0.46 -34.15
N ALA A 329 -7.22 -1.61 -34.06
CA ALA A 329 -6.63 -2.85 -33.57
C ALA A 329 -5.51 -3.34 -34.51
N ASP A 330 -4.37 -3.72 -33.93
CA ASP A 330 -3.25 -4.28 -34.71
C ASP A 330 -3.56 -5.71 -35.19
N HIS A 331 -4.29 -6.47 -34.36
CA HIS A 331 -4.71 -7.84 -34.62
C HIS A 331 -6.17 -8.05 -34.24
N GLU A 332 -6.93 -8.69 -35.13
CA GLU A 332 -8.29 -9.14 -34.86
C GLU A 332 -8.35 -10.67 -34.92
N LEU A 333 -8.91 -11.28 -33.88
CA LEU A 333 -9.14 -12.71 -33.77
C LEU A 333 -10.64 -12.97 -33.89
N ILE A 334 -11.06 -13.55 -35.01
CA ILE A 334 -12.48 -13.78 -35.31
C ILE A 334 -12.83 -15.24 -35.05
N PHE A 335 -13.77 -15.44 -34.14
CA PHE A 335 -14.29 -16.74 -33.74
C PHE A 335 -15.65 -17.01 -34.37
N PHE A 336 -15.80 -18.15 -35.04
CA PHE A 336 -17.07 -18.56 -35.63
C PHE A 336 -17.74 -19.64 -34.78
N LYS A 337 -19.08 -19.60 -34.71
CA LYS A 337 -19.84 -20.67 -34.08
C LYS A 337 -19.75 -21.95 -34.92
N ARG A 338 -19.66 -23.08 -34.24
CA ARG A 338 -19.76 -24.42 -34.86
C ARG A 338 -21.12 -24.55 -35.56
N GLN A 339 -21.11 -25.00 -36.81
CA GLN A 339 -22.34 -25.26 -37.56
C GLN A 339 -22.98 -26.58 -37.12
N GLU A 340 -24.29 -26.67 -37.25
CA GLU A 340 -25.03 -27.89 -36.91
C GLU A 340 -24.62 -29.03 -37.85
N GLY A 341 -24.23 -30.17 -37.27
CA GLY A 341 -23.72 -31.34 -38.01
C GLY A 341 -22.20 -31.40 -38.17
N GLU A 342 -21.45 -30.34 -37.85
CA GLU A 342 -19.98 -30.37 -37.90
C GLU A 342 -19.34 -30.78 -36.56
N HIS A 343 -18.22 -31.50 -36.61
CA HIS A 343 -17.50 -31.97 -35.41
C HIS A 343 -16.74 -30.85 -34.69
N TYR A 344 -16.31 -29.81 -35.40
CA TYR A 344 -15.49 -28.72 -34.88
C TYR A 344 -15.99 -27.37 -35.38
N ALA A 345 -15.69 -26.30 -34.64
CA ALA A 345 -15.90 -24.95 -35.14
C ALA A 345 -14.95 -24.65 -36.31
N PRO A 346 -15.31 -23.72 -37.21
CA PRO A 346 -14.38 -23.24 -38.23
C PRO A 346 -13.08 -22.73 -37.59
N PRO A 347 -11.93 -22.81 -38.30
CA PRO A 347 -10.67 -22.24 -37.83
C PRO A 347 -10.81 -20.75 -37.49
N ILE A 348 -10.11 -20.31 -36.44
CA ILE A 348 -10.02 -18.89 -36.06
C ILE A 348 -9.41 -18.12 -37.23
N GLN A 349 -10.08 -17.04 -37.64
CA GLN A 349 -9.51 -16.12 -38.62
C GLN A 349 -8.71 -15.05 -37.89
N ILE A 350 -7.51 -14.77 -38.39
CA ILE A 350 -6.63 -13.74 -37.86
C ILE A 350 -6.48 -12.68 -38.93
N LEU A 351 -6.95 -11.47 -38.64
CA LEU A 351 -6.67 -10.29 -39.46
C LEU A 351 -5.56 -9.51 -38.76
N THR A 352 -4.55 -9.11 -39.51
CA THR A 352 -3.45 -8.28 -39.00
C THR A 352 -3.36 -7.04 -39.85
N ARG A 353 -3.36 -5.88 -39.19
CA ARG A 353 -3.23 -4.60 -39.87
C ARG A 353 -1.82 -4.48 -40.45
N GLU A 354 -1.71 -4.12 -41.72
CA GLU A 354 -0.41 -3.74 -42.28
C GLU A 354 0.08 -2.46 -41.59
N PRO A 355 1.37 -2.38 -41.21
CA PRO A 355 1.89 -1.18 -40.57
C PRO A 355 1.69 0.04 -41.47
N GLU A 356 1.23 1.16 -40.89
CA GLU A 356 1.14 2.44 -41.60
C GLU A 356 2.51 2.76 -42.22
N TYR A 357 2.54 2.92 -43.54
CA TYR A 357 3.75 3.31 -44.27
C TYR A 357 4.20 4.69 -43.76
N GLN A 358 5.23 4.72 -42.91
CA GLN A 358 5.94 5.95 -42.59
C GLN A 358 6.96 6.19 -43.72
N PRO A 359 6.77 7.22 -44.56
CA PRO A 359 7.81 7.59 -45.52
C PRO A 359 9.10 7.91 -44.75
N PRO A 360 10.27 7.54 -45.27
CA PRO A 360 11.54 7.86 -44.62
C PRO A 360 11.63 9.37 -44.37
N LEU A 361 12.13 9.74 -43.19
CA LEU A 361 12.38 11.13 -42.81
C LEU A 361 13.21 11.81 -43.91
N ASP A 362 12.76 12.95 -44.40
CA ASP A 362 13.52 13.79 -45.34
C ASP A 362 14.83 14.25 -44.67
N GLU A 363 15.90 14.47 -45.44
CA GLU A 363 17.24 14.84 -44.92
C GLU A 363 17.17 16.09 -44.01
N ARG A 364 16.17 16.96 -44.21
CA ARG A 364 15.89 18.12 -43.36
C ARG A 364 15.36 17.81 -41.97
N GLN A 365 14.70 16.67 -41.78
CA GLN A 365 14.20 16.22 -40.47
C GLN A 365 15.28 15.49 -39.67
N LEU A 366 16.30 14.95 -40.33
CA LEU A 366 17.49 14.36 -39.69
C LEU A 366 18.43 15.43 -39.11
N GLU A 367 18.50 16.64 -39.71
CA GLU A 367 19.30 17.76 -39.17
C GLU A 367 18.74 18.40 -37.90
N ILE A 368 17.46 18.17 -37.56
CA ILE A 368 16.81 18.71 -36.34
C ILE A 368 16.87 17.70 -35.18
N ALA A 369 17.20 16.44 -35.45
CA ALA A 369 17.27 15.36 -34.47
C ALA A 369 18.69 15.11 -33.90
N HIS A 370 19.66 15.94 -34.27
CA HIS A 370 21.01 16.03 -33.70
C HIS A 370 21.23 17.41 -33.09
#